data_AF-A0A4Q6BQF8-F1
#
_entry.id   AF-A0A4Q6BQF8-F1
#
_cell.length_a   1.000
_cell.length_b   1.000
_cell.length_c   1.000
_cell.angle_alpha   90.00
_cell.angle_beta   90.00
_cell.angle_gamma   90.00
#
_symmetry.space_group_name_H-M   'P 1'
#
loop_
_entity.id
_entity.type
_entity.pdbx_description
1 polymer ?
#
loop_
_entity_poly.entity_id
_entity_poly.type
_entity_poly.pdbx_seq_one_letter_code
_entity_poly.pdbx_strand_id
1 'polypeptide(L)'
;AIILILESLADGREHNVEPEIIDRDVSLLLEYYEGQLPGWLSPVQIYVIPVSEKEFEGAKKLVEQLIALGLRAVIDSSGGSLSKRVRFAHLQRPFAKLVVGKSELEGGEFKLGLRDRELRVNRFEIAEVMRSLVARPN
;
A
#
# COMPACT_ATOMS: atom_id res chain seq x y z
N ALA A 1 0.27 -12.75 4.43
CA ALA A 1 -0.05 -11.33 4.68
C ALA A 1 -1.55 -11.07 4.63
N ILE A 2 -2.25 -11.42 3.53
CA ILE A 2 -3.71 -11.24 3.42
C ILE A 2 -4.49 -12.10 4.44
N ILE A 3 -4.10 -13.37 4.63
CA ILE A 3 -4.75 -14.29 5.59
C ILE A 3 -4.66 -13.76 7.04
N LEU A 4 -3.49 -13.27 7.46
CA LEU A 4 -3.28 -12.72 8.83
C LEU A 4 -4.11 -11.45 9.11
N ILE A 5 -4.42 -10.65 8.09
CA ILE A 5 -5.27 -9.46 8.22
C ILE A 5 -6.75 -9.87 8.31
N LEU A 6 -7.16 -10.95 7.64
CA LEU A 6 -8.52 -11.48 7.70
C LEU A 6 -8.83 -12.13 9.05
N GLU A 7 -7.88 -12.88 9.61
CA GLU A 7 -7.99 -13.45 10.97
C GLU A 7 -8.18 -12.36 12.03
N SER A 8 -7.42 -11.27 11.93
CA SER A 8 -7.56 -10.11 12.84
C SER A 8 -8.88 -9.34 12.67
N LEU A 9 -9.54 -9.41 11.51
CA LEU A 9 -10.82 -8.75 11.25
C LEU A 9 -12.03 -9.62 11.62
N ALA A 10 -11.87 -10.95 11.63
CA ALA A 10 -12.89 -11.89 12.06
C ALA A 10 -13.15 -11.81 13.57
N ASP A 11 -12.15 -11.43 14.36
CA ASP A 11 -12.22 -11.33 15.82
C ASP A 11 -13.07 -10.13 16.32
N GLY A 12 -13.48 -9.22 15.42
CA GLY A 12 -14.08 -7.92 15.77
C GLY A 12 -15.53 -7.69 15.33
N ARG A 13 -16.28 -8.68 14.82
CA ARG A 13 -17.65 -8.47 14.32
C ARG A 13 -18.73 -9.07 15.23
N GLU A 14 -19.56 -8.22 15.82
CA GLU A 14 -20.83 -8.54 16.50
C GLU A 14 -21.97 -8.96 15.54
N HIS A 15 -21.68 -9.31 14.29
CA HIS A 15 -22.69 -9.72 13.31
C HIS A 15 -22.47 -11.17 12.87
N ASN A 16 -23.58 -11.94 12.88
CA ASN A 16 -23.81 -13.35 12.51
C ASN A 16 -23.39 -13.74 11.06
N VAL A 17 -22.31 -13.18 10.51
CA VAL A 17 -21.76 -13.60 9.21
C VAL A 17 -20.88 -14.83 9.41
N GLU A 18 -21.26 -15.93 8.78
CA GLU A 18 -20.48 -17.18 8.83
C GLU A 18 -19.11 -16.97 8.16
N PRO A 19 -17.99 -17.36 8.82
CA PRO A 19 -16.63 -17.21 8.29
C PRO A 19 -16.45 -17.78 6.87
N GLU A 20 -17.17 -18.87 6.56
CA GLU A 20 -17.15 -19.55 5.27
C GLU A 20 -17.63 -18.67 4.10
N ILE A 21 -18.55 -17.74 4.36
CA ILE A 21 -19.05 -16.80 3.35
C ILE A 21 -17.99 -15.72 3.06
N ILE A 22 -17.33 -15.22 4.11
CA ILE A 22 -16.26 -14.21 3.98
C ILE A 22 -15.09 -14.76 3.17
N ASP A 23 -14.67 -15.99 3.44
CA ASP A 23 -13.56 -16.63 2.72
C ASP A 23 -13.89 -16.83 1.24
N ARG A 24 -15.13 -17.25 0.92
CA ARG A 24 -15.59 -17.40 -0.46
C ARG A 24 -15.66 -16.06 -1.19
N ASP A 25 -16.18 -15.02 -0.55
CA ASP A 25 -16.27 -13.68 -1.13
C ASP A 25 -14.87 -13.10 -1.42
N VAL A 26 -13.93 -13.26 -0.49
CA VAL A 26 -12.53 -12.84 -0.70
C VAL A 26 -11.88 -13.63 -1.82
N SER A 27 -12.07 -14.95 -1.89
CA SER A 27 -11.52 -15.78 -2.97
C SER A 27 -12.03 -15.35 -4.33
N LEU A 28 -13.34 -15.10 -4.45
CA LEU A 28 -13.96 -14.61 -5.68
C LEU A 28 -13.41 -13.23 -6.10
N LEU A 29 -13.23 -12.30 -5.14
CA LEU A 29 -12.63 -11.00 -5.42
C LEU A 29 -11.17 -11.14 -5.89
N LEU A 30 -10.39 -12.03 -5.27
CA LEU A 30 -9.00 -12.27 -5.66
C LEU A 30 -8.91 -12.88 -7.06
N GLU A 31 -9.81 -13.79 -7.42
CA GLU A 31 -9.89 -14.34 -8.78
C GLU A 31 -10.30 -13.28 -9.80
N TYR A 32 -11.39 -12.54 -9.53
CA TYR A 32 -11.91 -11.52 -10.43
C TYR A 32 -10.89 -10.42 -10.74
N TYR A 33 -10.15 -9.96 -9.74
CA TYR A 33 -9.13 -8.93 -9.90
C TYR A 33 -7.74 -9.49 -10.21
N GLU A 34 -7.61 -10.81 -10.37
CA GLU A 34 -6.32 -11.50 -10.51
C GLU A 34 -5.31 -11.06 -9.43
N GLY A 35 -5.77 -10.89 -8.19
CA GLY A 35 -5.00 -10.37 -7.05
C GLY A 35 -4.59 -8.90 -7.13
N GLN A 36 -4.96 -8.17 -8.18
CA GLN A 36 -4.75 -6.72 -8.34
C GLN A 36 -5.97 -5.93 -7.85
N LEU A 37 -6.28 -6.06 -6.56
CA LEU A 37 -7.45 -5.42 -5.96
C LEU A 37 -7.50 -3.89 -6.20
N PRO A 38 -8.67 -3.29 -6.46
CA PRO A 38 -8.84 -1.84 -6.53
C PRO A 38 -8.33 -1.13 -5.28
N GLY A 39 -8.05 0.17 -5.37
CA GLY A 39 -7.47 0.93 -4.26
C GLY A 39 -8.28 0.85 -2.95
N TRP A 40 -9.61 0.88 -3.04
CA TRP A 40 -10.48 0.77 -1.87
C TRP A 40 -10.43 -0.62 -1.20
N LEU A 41 -10.21 -1.69 -1.96
CA LEU A 41 -10.08 -3.07 -1.46
C LEU A 41 -8.63 -3.48 -1.15
N SER A 42 -7.64 -2.76 -1.67
CA SER A 42 -6.25 -3.18 -1.55
C SER A 42 -5.79 -3.15 -0.09
N PRO A 43 -5.28 -4.26 0.47
CA PRO A 43 -4.81 -4.31 1.87
C PRO A 43 -3.58 -3.43 2.08
N VAL A 44 -2.78 -3.24 1.03
CA VAL A 44 -1.65 -2.31 1.00
C VAL A 44 -1.88 -1.31 -0.13
N GLN A 45 -2.37 -0.13 0.24
CA GLN A 45 -2.62 0.94 -0.72
C GLN A 45 -1.31 1.58 -1.19
N ILE A 46 -0.33 1.76 -0.28
CA ILE A 46 0.95 2.38 -0.58
C ILE A 46 2.08 1.52 -0.02
N TYR A 47 2.99 1.08 -0.88
CA TYR A 47 4.20 0.39 -0.47
C TYR A 47 5.42 1.30 -0.65
N VAL A 48 6.02 1.70 0.46
CA VAL A 48 7.11 2.69 0.51
C VAL A 48 8.46 1.99 0.54
N ILE A 49 9.33 2.29 -0.43
CA ILE A 49 10.60 1.61 -0.67
C ILE A 49 11.74 2.61 -0.47
N PRO A 50 12.42 2.65 0.69
CA PRO A 50 13.59 3.48 0.86
C PRO A 50 14.74 3.01 -0.05
N VAL A 51 15.48 3.97 -0.63
CA VAL A 51 16.62 3.70 -1.52
C VAL A 51 17.77 3.02 -0.76
N SER A 52 18.02 3.42 0.48
CA SER A 52 18.98 2.78 1.39
C SER A 52 18.54 2.85 2.85
N GLU A 53 19.32 2.27 3.76
CA GLU A 53 19.09 2.36 5.20
C GLU A 53 19.14 3.81 5.72
N LYS A 54 19.90 4.69 5.05
CA LYS A 54 20.02 6.11 5.43
C LYS A 54 18.67 6.84 5.35
N GLU A 55 17.83 6.45 4.39
CA GLU A 55 16.51 7.04 4.17
C GLU A 55 15.40 6.33 4.94
N PHE A 56 15.71 5.23 5.65
CA PHE A 56 14.71 4.40 6.31
C PHE A 56 13.89 5.17 7.33
N GLU A 57 14.54 5.94 8.21
CA GLU A 57 13.86 6.72 9.25
C GLU A 57 12.96 7.83 8.64
N GLY A 58 13.42 8.47 7.56
CA GLY A 58 12.63 9.46 6.84
C GLY A 58 11.40 8.84 6.14
N ALA A 59 11.58 7.67 5.53
CA ALA A 59 10.50 6.91 4.91
C ALA A 59 9.50 6.39 5.96
N LYS A 60 9.98 5.98 7.14
CA LYS A 60 9.13 5.52 8.25
C LYS A 60 8.21 6.63 8.74
N LYS A 61 8.74 7.83 8.96
CA LYS A 61 7.93 9.01 9.33
C LYS A 61 6.88 9.35 8.27
N LEU A 62 7.23 9.25 6.99
CA LEU A 62 6.26 9.43 5.91
C LEU A 62 5.13 8.41 5.97
N VAL A 63 5.43 7.13 6.23
CA VAL A 63 4.43 6.07 6.36
C VAL A 63 3.51 6.32 7.56
N GLU A 64 4.07 6.69 8.71
CA GLU A 64 3.29 7.06 9.90
C GLU A 64 2.33 8.23 9.62
N GLN A 65 2.77 9.25 8.88
CA GLN A 65 1.92 10.36 8.45
C GLN A 65 0.78 9.90 7.52
N LEU A 66 1.07 9.04 6.54
CA LEU A 66 0.07 8.51 5.62
C LEU A 66 -0.97 7.65 6.35
N ILE A 67 -0.54 6.84 7.32
CA ILE A 67 -1.43 6.05 8.19
C ILE A 67 -2.32 6.97 9.03
N ALA A 68 -1.76 8.02 9.65
CA ALA A 68 -2.53 9.00 10.42
C ALA A 68 -3.58 9.72 9.57
N LEU A 69 -3.37 9.77 8.24
CA LEU A 69 -4.29 10.35 7.26
C LEU A 69 -5.32 9.34 6.71
N GLY A 70 -5.36 8.12 7.25
CA GLY A 70 -6.34 7.07 6.93
C GLY A 70 -5.95 6.16 5.77
N LEU A 71 -4.71 6.23 5.27
CA LEU A 71 -4.22 5.39 4.17
C LEU A 71 -3.54 4.12 4.71
N ARG A 72 -3.71 3.00 3.99
CA ARG A 72 -3.04 1.74 4.31
C ARG A 72 -1.64 1.72 3.67
N ALA A 73 -0.66 2.30 4.37
CA ALA A 73 0.72 2.37 3.93
C ALA A 73 1.62 1.37 4.68
N VAL A 74 2.62 0.82 4.00
CA VAL A 74 3.63 -0.09 4.57
C VAL A 74 5.01 0.33 4.09
N ILE A 75 6.02 0.24 4.97
CA ILE A 75 7.43 0.44 4.62
C ILE A 75 8.10 -0.91 4.29
N ASP A 76 8.95 -0.93 3.27
CA ASP A 76 9.80 -2.08 2.98
C ASP A 76 10.93 -2.21 4.01
N SER A 77 10.97 -3.35 4.70
CA SER A 77 12.06 -3.74 5.61
C SER A 77 12.73 -5.06 5.18
N SER A 78 12.60 -5.45 3.90
CA SER A 78 13.05 -6.76 3.38
C SER A 78 14.57 -6.85 3.13
N GLY A 79 15.27 -5.72 3.22
CA GLY A 79 16.73 -5.63 3.03
C GLY A 79 17.20 -5.88 1.59
N GLY A 80 18.52 -5.95 1.37
CA GLY A 80 19.12 -6.25 0.06
C GLY A 80 19.26 -5.06 -0.88
N SER A 81 19.35 -5.31 -2.19
CA SER A 81 19.45 -4.25 -3.20
C SER A 81 18.11 -3.59 -3.50
N LEU A 82 18.12 -2.33 -3.97
CA LEU A 82 16.91 -1.61 -4.36
C LEU A 82 16.10 -2.40 -5.41
N SER A 83 16.76 -2.95 -6.43
CA SER A 83 16.10 -3.75 -7.48
C SER A 83 15.38 -4.99 -6.90
N LYS A 84 16.00 -5.64 -5.90
CA LYS A 84 15.37 -6.77 -5.19
C LYS A 84 14.11 -6.33 -4.45
N ARG A 85 14.18 -5.21 -3.72
CA ARG A 85 13.02 -4.63 -3.00
C ARG A 85 11.91 -4.18 -3.94
N VAL A 86 12.24 -3.53 -5.05
CA VAL A 86 11.26 -3.12 -6.07
C VAL A 86 10.55 -4.34 -6.68
N ARG A 87 11.29 -5.40 -6.98
CA ARG A 87 10.70 -6.66 -7.44
C ARG A 87 9.81 -7.29 -6.36
N PHE A 88 10.26 -7.31 -5.11
CA PHE A 88 9.48 -7.82 -3.98
C PHE A 88 8.16 -7.04 -3.82
N ALA A 89 8.22 -5.70 -3.81
CA ALA A 89 7.04 -4.84 -3.78
C ALA A 89 6.09 -5.09 -4.95
N HIS A 90 6.62 -5.37 -6.15
CA HIS A 90 5.78 -5.75 -7.29
C HIS A 90 5.01 -7.05 -7.04
N LEU A 91 5.64 -8.06 -6.43
CA LEU A 91 4.99 -9.33 -6.09
C LEU A 91 3.92 -9.19 -4.99
N GLN A 92 4.04 -8.21 -4.10
CA GLN A 92 3.01 -7.91 -3.09
C GLN A 92 1.74 -7.28 -3.69
N ARG A 93 1.79 -6.85 -4.96
CA ARG A 93 0.68 -6.22 -5.70
C ARG A 93 -0.04 -5.08 -4.95
N PRO A 94 0.70 -4.14 -4.32
CA PRO A 94 0.08 -2.97 -3.71
C PRO A 94 -0.65 -2.15 -4.78
N PHE A 95 -1.56 -1.29 -4.35
CA PHE A 95 -2.21 -0.36 -5.28
C PHE A 95 -1.20 0.64 -5.85
N ALA A 96 -0.34 1.20 -5.00
CA ALA A 96 0.73 2.12 -5.38
C ALA A 96 2.07 1.77 -4.72
N LYS A 97 3.16 2.16 -5.37
CA LYS A 97 4.53 2.04 -4.87
C LYS A 97 5.17 3.43 -4.83
N LEU A 98 5.98 3.68 -3.81
CA LEU A 98 6.64 4.97 -3.62
C LEU A 98 8.10 4.72 -3.29
N VAL A 99 9.02 5.03 -4.22
CA VAL A 99 10.46 4.95 -3.94
C VAL A 99 10.88 6.25 -3.27
N VAL A 100 11.58 6.15 -2.13
CA VAL A 100 11.98 7.31 -1.32
C VAL A 100 13.49 7.36 -1.18
N GLY A 101 14.10 8.33 -1.86
CA GLY A 101 15.51 8.63 -1.75
C GLY A 101 15.75 9.94 -1.00
N LYS A 102 17.02 10.35 -0.97
CA LYS A 102 17.45 11.61 -0.35
C LYS A 102 16.73 12.82 -0.95
N SER A 103 16.61 12.87 -2.28
CA SER A 103 15.96 13.96 -3.01
C SER A 103 14.52 14.18 -2.55
N GLU A 104 13.75 13.10 -2.44
CA GLU A 104 12.34 13.16 -2.02
C GLU A 104 12.20 13.59 -0.55
N LEU A 105 13.12 13.17 0.32
CA LEU A 105 13.12 13.58 1.73
C LEU A 105 13.49 15.06 1.91
N GLU A 106 14.32 15.60 1.03
CA GLU A 106 14.78 17.01 1.01
C GLU A 106 13.80 17.96 0.28
N GLY A 107 12.65 17.47 -0.17
CA GLY A 107 11.59 18.29 -0.76
C GLY A 107 11.44 18.17 -2.28
N GLY A 108 12.13 17.22 -2.90
CA GLY A 108 11.89 16.85 -4.29
C GLY A 108 10.54 16.17 -4.52
N GLU A 109 10.15 16.06 -5.79
CA GLU A 109 8.94 15.35 -6.19
C GLU A 109 9.09 13.83 -5.97
N PHE A 110 8.01 13.22 -5.50
CA PHE A 110 7.91 11.78 -5.37
C PHE A 110 7.35 11.17 -6.65
N LYS A 111 7.87 10.00 -7.02
CA LYS A 111 7.31 9.16 -8.07
C LYS A 111 6.35 8.14 -7.48
N LEU A 112 5.06 8.38 -7.67
CA LEU A 112 4.00 7.48 -7.28
C LEU A 112 3.73 6.49 -8.42
N GLY A 113 4.28 5.28 -8.30
CA GLY A 113 4.12 4.21 -9.27
C GLY A 113 2.80 3.47 -9.04
N LEU A 114 1.80 3.73 -9.88
CA LEU A 114 0.58 2.94 -9.98
C LEU A 114 0.86 1.69 -10.85
N ARG A 115 -0.17 0.86 -11.05
CA ARG A 115 -0.01 -0.39 -11.81
C ARG A 115 0.11 -0.16 -13.32
N ASP A 116 -0.58 0.86 -13.82
CA ASP A 116 -0.72 1.22 -15.23
C ASP A 116 0.06 2.49 -15.63
N ARG A 117 0.37 3.35 -14.66
CA ARG A 117 1.01 4.65 -14.89
C ARG A 117 1.84 5.12 -13.70
N GLU A 118 2.63 6.17 -13.93
CA GLU A 118 3.38 6.87 -12.89
C GLU A 118 2.87 8.31 -12.76
N LEU A 119 2.76 8.81 -11.53
CA LEU A 119 2.43 10.21 -11.23
C LEU A 119 3.60 10.85 -10.48
N ARG A 120 3.81 12.15 -10.71
CA ARG A 120 4.71 12.97 -9.89
C ARG A 120 3.89 13.80 -8.93
N VAL A 121 4.25 13.75 -7.66
CA VAL A 121 3.52 14.41 -6.57
C VAL A 121 4.48 14.98 -5.56
N ASN A 122 4.17 16.14 -5.00
CA ASN A 122 4.90 16.66 -3.86
C ASN A 122 4.48 15.94 -2.58
N ARG A 123 5.32 15.99 -1.53
CA ARG A 123 5.04 15.33 -0.24
C ARG A 123 3.63 15.62 0.29
N PHE A 124 3.19 16.87 0.22
CA PHE A 124 1.89 17.31 0.75
C PHE A 124 0.70 16.83 -0.09
N GLU A 125 0.93 16.48 -1.35
CA GLU A 125 -0.12 16.06 -2.30
C GLU A 125 -0.35 14.55 -2.26
N ILE A 126 0.62 13.76 -1.79
CA ILE A 126 0.56 12.28 -1.80
C ILE A 126 -0.76 11.79 -1.19
N ALA A 127 -1.11 12.29 -0.01
CA ALA A 127 -2.29 11.81 0.70
C ALA A 127 -3.60 12.14 -0.04
N GLU A 128 -3.70 13.35 -0.58
CA GLU A 128 -4.89 13.80 -1.29
C GLU A 128 -5.09 13.05 -2.61
N VAL A 129 -4.03 12.93 -3.39
CA VAL A 129 -4.03 12.14 -4.63
C VAL A 129 -4.40 10.70 -4.33
N MET A 130 -3.81 10.09 -3.31
CA MET A 130 -4.11 8.71 -2.94
C MET A 130 -5.55 8.52 -2.50
N ARG A 131 -6.13 9.43 -1.70
CA ARG A 131 -7.55 9.35 -1.32
C ARG A 131 -8.49 9.35 -2.52
N SER A 132 -8.24 10.23 -3.47
CA SER A 132 -9.00 10.28 -4.72
C SER A 132 -8.91 8.95 -5.50
N LEU A 133 -7.70 8.38 -5.59
CA LEU A 133 -7.46 7.13 -6.33
C LEU A 133 -7.97 5.87 -5.62
N VAL A 134 -8.07 5.87 -4.29
CA VAL A 134 -8.50 4.71 -3.49
C VAL A 134 -9.94 4.82 -3.00
N ALA A 135 -10.66 5.86 -3.40
CA ALA A 135 -12.08 5.98 -3.09
C ALA A 135 -12.88 4.83 -3.73
N ARG A 136 -13.91 4.36 -3.02
CA ARG A 136 -14.86 3.40 -3.59
C ARG A 136 -15.71 4.12 -4.63
N PRO A 137 -15.90 3.55 -5.84
CA PRO A 137 -16.85 4.12 -6.79
C PRO A 137 -18.27 4.12 -6.19
N ASN A 138 -18.97 5.23 -6.35
CA ASN A 138 -20.38 5.39 -5.95
C ASN A 138 -21.30 4.51 -6.81
#